data_AF-F5RBZ2-F1
#
_entry.id   AF-F5RBZ2-F1
#
_cell.length_a   1.000
_cell.length_b   1.000
_cell.length_c   1.000
_cell.angle_alpha   90.00
_cell.angle_beta   90.00
_cell.angle_gamma   90.00
#
_symmetry.space_group_name_H-M   'P 1'
#
loop_
_entity.id
_entity.type
_entity.pdbx_description
1 polymer ?
#
loop_
_entity_poly.entity_id
_entity_poly.type
_entity_poly.pdbx_seq_one_letter_code
_entity_poly.pdbx_strand_id
1 'polypeptide(L)'
;MIEIRARVRYTTGAYIASGGGLRASCAVSAKAAVERLAEKLAARFDQPTYADVDWIEGSDWQVLLDDREHLIAYCWHNGVIEFGETKPEGALHVAEGTSFEVRAAIHGTATLAHDGKTWLVPGVFEASTDKVRLQALMNYRQWLIDRASVKGAA
;
A
#
# COMPACT_ATOMS: atom_id res chain seq x y z
N MET A 1 -1.72 -6.16 -14.15
CA MET A 1 -3.11 -6.24 -13.67
C MET A 1 -3.15 -6.94 -12.34
N ILE A 2 -3.64 -6.25 -11.32
CA ILE A 2 -3.95 -6.78 -10.00
C ILE A 2 -5.46 -6.90 -9.91
N GLU A 3 -5.93 -8.09 -9.56
CA GLU A 3 -7.33 -8.35 -9.29
C GLU A 3 -7.58 -8.27 -7.78
N ILE A 4 -8.51 -7.39 -7.38
CA ILE A 4 -8.93 -7.26 -5.98
C ILE A 4 -10.40 -7.64 -5.89
N ARG A 5 -10.69 -8.71 -5.14
CA ARG A 5 -12.07 -9.02 -4.76
C ARG A 5 -12.58 -8.02 -3.73
N ALA A 6 -13.71 -7.41 -4.04
CA ALA A 6 -14.44 -6.50 -3.18
C ALA A 6 -15.76 -7.15 -2.75
N ARG A 7 -15.98 -7.25 -1.44
CA ARG A 7 -17.27 -7.69 -0.90
C ARG A 7 -18.10 -6.48 -0.51
N VAL A 8 -19.38 -6.50 -0.88
CA VAL A 8 -20.34 -5.48 -0.47
C VAL A 8 -21.32 -6.04 0.55
N ARG A 9 -21.66 -5.21 1.54
CA ARG A 9 -22.71 -5.51 2.52
C ARG A 9 -23.55 -4.27 2.78
N TYR A 10 -24.86 -4.43 2.93
CA TYR A 10 -25.75 -3.33 3.28
C TYR A 10 -25.93 -3.25 4.80
N THR A 11 -25.74 -2.08 5.40
CA THR A 11 -25.83 -1.87 6.83
C THR A 11 -26.29 -0.44 7.12
N THR A 12 -27.35 -0.29 7.92
CA THR A 12 -27.86 1.00 8.42
C THR A 12 -28.02 2.09 7.34
N GLY A 13 -28.63 1.74 6.20
CA GLY A 13 -28.90 2.71 5.14
C GLY A 13 -27.74 2.94 4.16
N ALA A 14 -26.64 2.20 4.27
CA ALA A 14 -25.50 2.33 3.37
C ALA A 14 -24.93 0.98 2.92
N TYR A 15 -24.45 0.95 1.67
CA TYR A 15 -23.62 -0.10 1.13
C TYR A 15 -22.18 0.13 1.58
N ILE A 16 -21.54 -0.91 2.12
CA ILE A 16 -20.15 -0.90 2.56
C ILE A 16 -19.39 -1.89 1.69
N ALA A 17 -18.46 -1.38 0.89
CA ALA A 17 -17.53 -2.17 0.11
C ALA A 17 -16.21 -2.34 0.87
N SER A 18 -15.64 -3.54 0.83
CA SER A 18 -14.35 -3.86 1.45
C SER A 18 -13.51 -4.79 0.57
N GLY A 19 -12.23 -4.46 0.41
CA GLY A 19 -11.28 -5.19 -0.44
C GLY A 19 -9.88 -4.54 -0.37
N GLY A 20 -8.81 -5.28 -0.63
CA GLY A 20 -7.44 -4.74 -0.65
C GLY A 20 -6.97 -4.09 0.67
N GLY A 21 -7.58 -4.48 1.80
CA GLY A 21 -7.34 -3.89 3.12
C GLY A 21 -7.98 -2.52 3.34
N LEU A 22 -8.84 -2.04 2.43
CA LEU A 22 -9.55 -0.78 2.53
C LEU A 22 -11.06 -0.99 2.63
N ARG A 23 -11.76 0.09 3.01
CA ARG A 23 -13.22 0.16 3.06
C ARG A 23 -13.74 1.48 2.50
N ALA A 24 -14.87 1.41 1.83
CA ALA A 24 -15.64 2.58 1.40
C ALA A 24 -17.13 2.32 1.62
N SER A 25 -17.90 3.39 1.74
CA SER A 25 -19.35 3.30 1.87
C SER A 25 -20.06 4.28 0.95
N CYS A 26 -21.28 3.92 0.56
CA CYS A 26 -22.17 4.78 -0.19
C CYS A 26 -23.62 4.46 0.17
N ALA A 27 -24.46 5.48 0.39
CA ALA A 27 -25.89 5.30 0.63
C ALA A 27 -26.68 5.01 -0.67
N VAL A 28 -26.10 5.31 -1.84
CA VAL A 28 -26.81 5.30 -3.13
C VAL A 28 -26.92 3.88 -3.70
N SER A 29 -25.80 3.16 -3.81
CA SER A 29 -25.79 1.82 -4.40
C SER A 29 -24.55 1.01 -4.00
N ALA A 30 -24.64 -0.31 -4.17
CA ALA A 30 -23.51 -1.22 -4.05
C ALA A 30 -22.37 -0.82 -4.99
N LYS A 31 -22.68 -0.58 -6.27
CA LYS A 31 -21.71 -0.15 -7.28
C LYS A 31 -20.95 1.10 -6.85
N ALA A 32 -21.68 2.14 -6.42
CA ALA A 32 -21.07 3.40 -5.99
C ALA A 32 -20.20 3.26 -4.74
N ALA A 33 -20.46 2.26 -3.88
CA ALA A 33 -19.58 1.94 -2.76
C ALA A 33 -18.28 1.25 -3.25
N VAL A 34 -18.36 0.39 -4.27
CA VAL A 34 -17.18 -0.26 -4.87
C VAL A 34 -16.37 0.71 -5.73
N GLU A 35 -17.00 1.59 -6.50
CA GLU A 35 -16.31 2.66 -7.24
C GLU A 35 -15.50 3.55 -6.28
N ARG A 36 -16.09 3.95 -5.15
CA ARG A 36 -15.36 4.66 -4.08
C ARG A 36 -14.23 3.84 -3.47
N LEU A 37 -14.39 2.53 -3.35
CA LEU A 37 -13.32 1.65 -2.88
C LEU A 37 -12.18 1.61 -3.91
N ALA A 38 -12.53 1.51 -5.20
CA ALA A 38 -11.59 1.53 -6.32
C ALA A 38 -10.83 2.86 -6.38
N GLU A 39 -11.49 4.01 -6.20
CA GLU A 39 -10.85 5.31 -6.08
C GLU A 39 -9.84 5.36 -4.93
N LYS A 40 -10.18 4.82 -3.76
CA LYS A 40 -9.24 4.76 -2.62
C LYS A 40 -8.07 3.81 -2.87
N LEU A 41 -8.30 2.71 -3.56
CA LEU A 41 -7.25 1.79 -3.96
C LEU A 41 -6.34 2.47 -4.98
N ALA A 42 -6.89 3.12 -6.01
CA ALA A 42 -6.17 3.89 -7.01
C ALA A 42 -5.42 5.09 -6.42
N ALA A 43 -5.95 5.74 -5.37
CA ALA A 43 -5.26 6.82 -4.68
C ALA A 43 -4.04 6.35 -3.85
N ARG A 44 -3.84 5.04 -3.65
CA ARG A 44 -2.55 4.54 -3.15
C ARG A 44 -1.42 4.70 -4.17
N PHE A 45 -1.74 4.97 -5.43
CA PHE A 45 -0.79 5.14 -6.51
C PHE A 45 -0.68 6.64 -6.85
N ASP A 46 0.52 7.14 -7.17
CA ASP A 46 0.71 8.55 -7.60
C ASP A 46 0.04 8.84 -8.95
N GLN A 47 -0.33 7.80 -9.71
CA GLN A 47 -1.13 7.88 -10.92
C GLN A 47 -2.27 6.86 -10.85
N PRO A 48 -3.53 7.24 -11.13
CA PRO A 48 -4.63 6.29 -11.14
C PRO A 48 -4.46 5.35 -12.34
N THR A 49 -3.87 4.19 -12.09
CA THR A 49 -3.89 3.07 -13.01
C THR A 49 -5.32 2.55 -13.07
N TYR A 50 -5.97 2.84 -14.21
CA TYR A 50 -7.34 2.47 -14.57
C TYR A 50 -7.97 1.37 -13.70
N ALA A 51 -9.02 1.72 -12.96
CA ALA A 51 -9.76 0.78 -12.13
C ALA A 51 -11.07 0.42 -12.84
N ASP A 52 -11.19 -0.84 -13.27
CA ASP A 52 -12.49 -1.37 -13.71
C ASP A 52 -13.21 -2.05 -12.55
N VAL A 53 -14.54 -1.99 -12.56
CA VAL A 53 -15.37 -2.50 -11.49
C VAL A 53 -16.48 -3.37 -12.07
N ASP A 54 -16.29 -4.68 -11.95
CA ASP A 54 -17.20 -5.68 -12.48
C ASP A 54 -17.95 -6.40 -11.37
N TRP A 55 -19.22 -6.69 -11.62
CA TRP A 55 -20.00 -7.58 -10.76
C TRP A 55 -19.71 -9.02 -11.16
N ILE A 56 -19.42 -9.90 -10.18
CA ILE A 56 -19.15 -11.32 -10.44
C ILE A 56 -20.41 -12.13 -10.14
N GLU A 57 -20.79 -12.22 -8.87
CA GLU A 57 -21.94 -13.00 -8.42
C GLU A 57 -22.40 -12.54 -7.02
N GLY A 58 -23.71 -12.54 -6.77
CA GLY A 58 -24.29 -12.14 -5.50
C GLY A 58 -23.90 -10.73 -5.06
N SER A 59 -23.18 -10.61 -3.93
CA SER A 59 -22.65 -9.35 -3.39
C SER A 59 -21.12 -9.21 -3.54
N ASP A 60 -20.49 -10.07 -4.33
CA ASP A 60 -19.07 -10.04 -4.62
C ASP A 60 -18.80 -9.31 -5.95
N TRP A 61 -17.86 -8.39 -5.90
CA TRP A 61 -17.44 -7.51 -6.97
C TRP A 61 -15.94 -7.70 -7.22
N GLN A 62 -15.52 -7.42 -8.44
CA GLN A 62 -14.14 -7.39 -8.86
C GLN A 62 -13.71 -5.93 -9.04
N VAL A 63 -12.53 -5.59 -8.55
CA VAL A 63 -11.83 -4.36 -8.90
C VAL A 63 -10.55 -4.76 -9.61
N LEU A 64 -10.43 -4.39 -10.89
CA LEU A 64 -9.25 -4.65 -11.71
C LEU A 64 -8.40 -3.39 -11.76
N LEU A 65 -7.18 -3.46 -11.25
CA LEU A 65 -6.22 -2.35 -11.26
C LEU A 65 -5.09 -2.66 -12.22
N ASP A 66 -4.75 -1.73 -13.11
CA ASP A 66 -3.60 -1.89 -14.00
C ASP A 66 -2.27 -1.51 -13.33
N ASP A 67 -1.85 -2.26 -12.31
CA ASP A 67 -0.56 -2.01 -11.66
C ASP A 67 0.60 -2.71 -12.38
N ARG A 68 0.99 -2.15 -13.53
CA ARG A 68 2.16 -2.62 -14.29
C ARG A 68 3.44 -1.89 -13.93
N GLU A 69 3.37 -0.88 -13.07
CA GLU A 69 4.53 -0.07 -12.72
C GLU A 69 5.39 -0.79 -11.69
N HIS A 70 6.66 -0.97 -12.04
CA HIS A 70 7.67 -1.39 -11.08
C HIS A 70 8.08 -0.20 -10.23
N LEU A 71 8.11 -0.39 -8.91
CA LEU A 71 8.45 0.66 -7.96
C LEU A 71 9.49 0.16 -6.98
N ILE A 72 10.46 1.02 -6.67
CA ILE A 72 11.48 0.80 -5.65
C ILE A 72 11.25 1.79 -4.53
N ALA A 73 11.02 1.29 -3.32
CA ALA A 73 11.11 2.06 -2.08
C ALA A 73 12.56 2.07 -1.60
N TYR A 74 13.10 3.26 -1.38
CA TYR A 74 14.45 3.48 -0.88
C TYR A 74 14.43 4.46 0.28
N CYS A 75 15.44 4.39 1.15
CA CYS A 75 15.58 5.33 2.25
C CYS A 75 16.92 6.08 2.23
N TRP A 76 16.86 7.34 2.65
CA TRP A 76 18.02 8.18 2.89
C TRP A 76 18.63 7.91 4.27
N HIS A 77 19.82 8.46 4.52
CA HIS A 77 20.55 8.25 5.79
C HIS A 77 19.74 8.66 7.03
N ASN A 78 18.85 9.63 6.88
CA ASN A 78 17.97 10.16 7.93
C ASN A 78 16.72 9.30 8.17
N GLY A 79 16.57 8.19 7.44
CA GLY A 79 15.41 7.29 7.53
C GLY A 79 14.20 7.71 6.71
N VAL A 80 14.27 8.81 5.95
CA VAL A 80 13.19 9.21 5.03
C VAL A 80 13.06 8.20 3.90
N ILE A 81 11.84 7.71 3.68
CA ILE A 81 11.48 6.79 2.62
C ILE A 81 10.91 7.58 1.44
N GLU A 82 11.42 7.28 0.26
CA GLU A 82 10.93 7.78 -1.01
C GLU A 82 10.72 6.60 -1.98
N PHE A 83 10.06 6.90 -3.10
CA PHE A 83 9.72 5.95 -4.13
C PHE A 83 10.25 6.42 -5.47
N GLY A 84 10.74 5.49 -6.30
CA GLY A 84 11.14 5.78 -7.67
C GLY A 84 11.23 4.51 -8.51
N GLU A 85 11.33 4.70 -9.83
CA GLU A 85 11.58 3.61 -10.78
C GLU A 85 12.99 3.02 -10.62
N THR A 86 13.92 3.85 -10.15
CA THR A 86 15.32 3.47 -9.89
C THR A 86 15.77 4.00 -8.55
N LYS A 87 16.65 3.25 -7.88
CA LYS A 87 17.26 3.67 -6.62
C LYS A 87 18.40 4.68 -6.87
N PRO A 88 18.36 5.89 -6.30
CA PRO A 88 19.48 6.84 -6.37
C PRO A 88 20.76 6.31 -5.72
N GLU A 89 21.92 6.83 -6.15
CA GLU A 89 23.19 6.54 -5.49
C GLU A 89 23.18 7.08 -4.05
N GLY A 90 23.74 6.31 -3.11
CA GLY A 90 23.74 6.65 -1.68
C GLY A 90 22.43 6.35 -0.94
N ALA A 91 21.33 6.07 -1.64
CA ALA A 91 20.11 5.57 -1.02
C ALA A 91 20.20 4.06 -0.73
N LEU A 92 19.56 3.64 0.36
CA LEU A 92 19.49 2.25 0.77
C LEU A 92 18.17 1.63 0.32
N HIS A 93 18.24 0.40 -0.19
CA HIS A 93 17.06 -0.30 -0.70
C HIS A 93 16.19 -0.81 0.46
N VAL A 94 14.89 -0.54 0.41
CA VAL A 94 13.90 -0.99 1.40
C VAL A 94 13.07 -2.15 0.85
N ALA A 95 12.38 -1.92 -0.27
CA ALA A 95 11.51 -2.90 -0.92
C ALA A 95 11.37 -2.58 -2.42
N GLU A 96 11.14 -3.61 -3.24
CA GLU A 96 10.89 -3.49 -4.68
C GLU A 96 9.73 -4.42 -5.06
N GLY A 97 9.01 -4.07 -6.12
CA GLY A 97 7.87 -4.84 -6.59
C GLY A 97 6.92 -4.01 -7.44
N THR A 98 5.65 -4.41 -7.47
CA THR A 98 4.60 -3.59 -8.07
C THR A 98 4.31 -2.37 -7.18
N SER A 99 3.88 -1.26 -7.78
CA SER A 99 3.61 -0.01 -7.06
C SER A 99 2.60 -0.22 -5.92
N PHE A 100 1.60 -1.09 -6.11
CA PHE A 100 0.62 -1.45 -5.10
C PHE A 100 1.26 -2.14 -3.91
N GLU A 101 2.03 -3.20 -4.16
CA GLU A 101 2.61 -4.03 -3.11
C GLU A 101 3.57 -3.21 -2.26
N VAL A 102 4.44 -2.44 -2.92
CA VAL A 102 5.44 -1.61 -2.27
C VAL A 102 4.77 -0.53 -1.44
N ARG A 103 3.83 0.25 -2.01
CA ARG A 103 3.15 1.33 -1.26
C ARG A 103 2.25 0.79 -0.16
N ALA A 104 1.54 -0.32 -0.38
CA ALA A 104 0.73 -0.95 0.66
C ALA A 104 1.57 -1.49 1.81
N ALA A 105 2.76 -2.02 1.52
CA ALA A 105 3.71 -2.46 2.53
C ALA A 105 4.24 -1.26 3.33
N ILE A 106 4.72 -0.20 2.68
CA ILE A 106 5.29 0.97 3.35
C ILE A 106 4.22 1.74 4.13
N HIS A 107 3.09 2.14 3.52
CA HIS A 107 2.04 2.90 4.20
C HIS A 107 1.45 2.18 5.41
N GLY A 108 1.45 0.85 5.40
CA GLY A 108 0.92 0.05 6.50
C GLY A 108 1.89 -0.18 7.66
N THR A 109 3.18 0.17 7.50
CA THR A 109 4.23 -0.31 8.41
C THR A 109 5.33 0.71 8.74
N ALA A 110 5.53 1.72 7.88
CA ALA A 110 6.43 2.82 8.14
C ALA A 110 5.82 3.81 9.15
N THR A 111 6.68 4.60 9.80
CA THR A 111 6.26 5.66 10.70
C THR A 111 5.94 6.92 9.89
N LEU A 112 4.78 7.53 10.11
CA LEU A 112 4.44 8.81 9.49
C LEU A 112 5.08 9.95 10.29
N ALA A 113 5.84 10.82 9.62
CA ALA A 113 6.43 12.00 10.23
C ALA A 113 5.36 13.00 10.67
N HIS A 114 5.76 13.98 11.50
CA HIS A 114 4.84 14.97 12.06
C HIS A 114 4.19 15.88 10.99
N ASP A 115 4.77 15.98 9.80
CA ASP A 115 4.20 16.71 8.65
C ASP A 115 3.00 15.99 8.01
N GLY A 116 2.72 14.75 8.42
CA GLY A 116 1.62 13.93 7.89
C GLY A 116 1.82 13.45 6.45
N LYS A 117 3.01 13.63 5.87
CA LYS A 117 3.28 13.35 4.45
C LYS A 117 4.54 12.49 4.24
N THR A 118 5.53 12.62 5.11
CA THR A 118 6.82 11.95 4.97
C THR A 118 6.80 10.61 5.70
N TRP A 119 7.18 9.54 5.01
CA TRP A 119 7.33 8.21 5.59
C TRP A 119 8.75 8.00 6.11
N LEU A 120 8.88 7.42 7.29
CA LEU A 120 10.15 7.15 7.96
C LEU A 120 10.29 5.66 8.23
N VAL A 121 11.51 5.16 8.07
CA VAL A 121 11.87 3.81 8.51
C VAL A 121 11.80 3.75 10.04
N PRO A 122 10.98 2.86 10.63
CA PRO A 122 10.86 2.74 12.08
C PRO A 122 12.21 2.42 12.73
N GLY A 123 12.58 3.15 13.79
CA GLY A 123 13.81 2.94 14.54
C GLY A 123 15.06 3.61 13.96
N VAL A 124 15.02 4.11 12.71
CA VAL A 124 16.16 4.82 12.10
C VAL A 124 16.21 6.28 12.57
N PHE A 125 15.06 6.95 12.65
CA PHE A 125 15.00 8.34 13.07
C PHE A 125 15.37 8.51 14.55
N GLU A 126 15.02 7.53 15.39
CA GLU A 126 15.32 7.53 16.83
C GLU A 126 16.76 7.10 17.17
N ALA A 127 17.49 6.55 16.20
CA ALA A 127 18.82 5.99 16.45
C ALA A 127 19.90 7.08 16.61
N SER A 128 20.71 6.91 17.66
CA SER A 128 21.78 7.85 18.05
C SER A 128 23.09 7.69 17.25
N THR A 129 23.26 6.59 16.52
CA THR A 129 24.48 6.31 15.73
C THR A 129 24.15 5.66 14.39
N ASP A 130 25.02 5.83 13.40
CA ASP A 130 24.82 5.27 12.06
C ASP A 130 24.80 3.73 12.06
N LYS A 131 25.56 3.10 12.97
CA LYS A 131 25.51 1.65 13.15
C LYS A 131 24.12 1.18 13.59
N VAL A 132 23.49 1.90 14.52
CA VAL A 132 22.15 1.56 15.00
C VAL A 132 21.10 1.86 13.93
N ARG A 133 21.27 2.95 13.15
CA ARG A 133 20.42 3.24 11.98
C ARG A 133 20.45 2.11 10.96
N LEU A 134 21.64 1.65 10.60
CA LEU A 134 21.80 0.56 9.64
C LEU A 134 21.13 -0.72 10.17
N GLN A 135 21.30 -1.03 11.45
CA GLN A 135 20.67 -2.19 12.07
C GLN A 135 19.14 -2.10 12.07
N ALA A 136 18.59 -0.92 12.41
CA ALA A 136 17.14 -0.69 12.39
C ALA A 136 16.57 -0.89 10.98
N LEU A 137 17.24 -0.36 9.96
CA LEU A 137 16.84 -0.58 8.57
C LEU A 137 16.90 -2.06 8.18
N MET A 138 17.98 -2.77 8.51
CA MET A 138 18.10 -4.20 8.21
C MET A 138 16.98 -5.01 8.87
N ASN A 139 16.67 -4.70 10.13
CA ASN A 139 15.59 -5.36 10.87
C ASN A 139 14.23 -5.08 10.20
N TYR A 140 13.96 -3.83 9.82
CA TYR A 140 12.73 -3.45 9.15
C TYR A 140 12.59 -4.15 7.79
N ARG A 141 13.65 -4.16 6.98
CA ARG A 141 13.68 -4.86 5.69
C ARG A 141 13.44 -6.36 5.84
N GLN A 142 14.11 -7.01 6.80
CA GLN A 142 13.92 -8.44 7.04
C GLN A 142 12.47 -8.73 7.45
N TRP A 143 11.92 -7.91 8.35
CA TRP A 143 10.54 -8.05 8.78
C TRP A 143 9.52 -7.86 7.64
N LEU A 144 9.79 -6.95 6.68
CA LEU A 144 8.97 -6.82 5.48
C LEU A 144 8.99 -8.09 4.61
N ILE A 145 10.16 -8.69 4.43
CA ILE A 145 10.33 -9.94 3.68
C ILE A 145 9.56 -11.09 4.35
N ASP A 146 9.71 -11.23 5.67
CA ASP A 146 9.00 -12.27 6.45
C ASP A 146 7.49 -12.08 6.38
N ARG A 147 7.01 -10.83 6.35
CA ARG A 147 5.58 -10.52 6.19
C ARG A 147 5.06 -10.81 4.79
N ALA A 148 5.87 -10.57 3.76
CA ALA A 148 5.52 -10.86 2.38
C ALA A 148 5.46 -12.38 2.12
N SER A 149 6.41 -13.15 2.65
CA SER A 149 6.42 -14.61 2.52
C SER A 149 5.20 -15.26 3.19
N VAL A 150 4.73 -14.72 4.33
CA VAL A 150 3.50 -15.17 4.99
C VAL A 150 2.25 -14.91 4.15
N LYS A 151 2.21 -13.83 3.35
CA LYS A 151 1.06 -13.51 2.49
C LYS A 151 0.97 -14.38 1.23
N GLY A 152 2.08 -14.97 0.77
CA GLY A 152 2.10 -15.87 -0.39
C GLY A 152 1.69 -17.32 -0.10
N ALA A 153 1.44 -17.67 1.16
CA ALA A 153 1.16 -19.04 1.61
C ALA A 153 -0.29 -19.25 2.11
N ALA A 154 -1.20 -18.31 1.87
CA ALA A 154 -2.58 -18.32 2.38
C ALA A 154 -3.62 -18.16 1.27
#